data_AF-A0A7Y4U7U2-F1
#
_entry.id   AF-A0A7Y4U7U2-F1
#
_cell.length_a   1.000
_cell.length_b   1.000
_cell.length_c   1.000
_cell.angle_alpha   90.00
_cell.angle_beta   90.00
_cell.angle_gamma   90.00
#
_symmetry.space_group_name_H-M   'P 1'
#
loop_
_entity.id
_entity.type
_entity.pdbx_description
1 polymer ?
#
loop_
_entity_poly.entity_id
_entity_poly.type
_entity_poly.pdbx_seq_one_letter_code
_entity_poly.pdbx_strand_id
1 'polypeptide(L)'
;MKKIGFGIVILVVLVFYACRPHPGERVEVYDTANHSFRIRVSRYAERNGGLVPGAYYVFQSAPLNSEKWRDIMTFRHDDPNPIPRDQIRFVNDNVGYVFMGWMYAVTTDGGASWAVWDAQQDLPKWQCCNYRLIGDVKLAADGLGTMTLNPIPERSGEVPQLYTRDYSRHWYAER
;
A
#
# COMPACT_ATOMS: atom_id res chain seq x y z
N MET A 1 -21.22 57.02 3.52
CA MET A 1 -21.48 55.58 3.26
C MET A 1 -20.24 54.96 2.61
N LYS A 2 -19.45 54.15 3.34
CA LYS A 2 -18.21 53.51 2.86
C LYS A 2 -18.44 52.00 2.73
N LYS A 3 -18.30 51.46 1.52
CA LYS A 3 -18.37 50.02 1.23
C LYS A 3 -17.01 49.39 1.55
N ILE A 4 -16.95 48.50 2.53
CA ILE A 4 -15.74 47.75 2.89
C ILE A 4 -15.89 46.30 2.41
N GLY A 5 -14.95 45.88 1.56
CA GLY A 5 -14.28 44.60 1.64
C GLY A 5 -15.07 43.32 1.38
N PHE A 6 -15.32 42.99 0.11
CA PHE A 6 -15.69 41.63 -0.32
C PHE A 6 -14.56 40.90 -1.09
N GLY A 7 -13.34 41.46 -1.09
CA GLY A 7 -12.23 41.00 -1.94
C GLY A 7 -11.17 40.10 -1.28
N ILE A 8 -11.18 39.89 0.04
CA ILE A 8 -10.08 39.22 0.75
C ILE A 8 -10.36 37.73 1.05
N VAL A 9 -11.62 37.30 1.05
CA VAL A 9 -11.97 35.91 1.41
C VAL A 9 -11.69 34.90 0.29
N ILE A 10 -11.65 35.34 -0.98
CA ILE A 10 -11.45 34.44 -2.13
C ILE A 10 -9.99 33.98 -2.29
N LEU A 11 -9.00 34.76 -1.82
CA LEU A 11 -7.58 34.41 -2.00
C LEU A 11 -7.10 33.30 -1.05
N VAL A 12 -7.68 33.19 0.15
CA VAL A 12 -7.25 32.20 1.16
C VAL A 12 -7.65 30.78 0.75
N VAL A 13 -8.80 30.58 0.09
CA VAL A 13 -9.28 29.25 -0.32
C VAL A 13 -8.46 28.67 -1.47
N LEU A 14 -7.96 29.49 -2.40
CA LEU A 14 -7.18 29.01 -3.56
C LEU A 14 -5.79 28.49 -3.18
N VAL A 15 -5.17 29.00 -2.11
CA VAL A 15 -3.84 28.56 -1.66
C VAL A 15 -3.87 27.14 -1.07
N PHE A 16 -4.99 26.73 -0.47
CA PHE A 16 -5.11 25.37 0.11
C PHE A 16 -5.32 24.26 -0.93
N TYR A 17 -5.86 24.58 -2.11
CA TYR A 17 -6.04 23.56 -3.17
C TYR A 17 -4.79 23.33 -4.04
N ALA A 18 -3.83 24.26 -4.03
CA ALA A 18 -2.65 24.19 -4.91
C ALA A 18 -1.56 23.20 -4.44
N CYS A 19 -1.64 22.68 -3.22
CA CYS A 19 -0.58 21.84 -2.64
C CYS A 19 -1.17 20.52 -2.11
N ARG A 20 -1.64 19.65 -3.01
CA ARG A 20 -1.97 18.27 -2.61
C ARG A 20 -0.69 17.55 -2.17
N PRO A 21 -0.74 16.74 -1.09
CA PRO A 21 0.41 15.92 -0.71
C PRO A 21 0.84 15.01 -1.87
N HIS A 22 2.15 14.88 -2.06
CA HIS A 22 2.72 14.03 -3.11
C HIS A 22 4.12 13.51 -2.72
N PRO A 23 4.63 12.46 -3.39
CA PRO A 23 6.00 11.99 -3.20
C PRO A 23 7.02 13.11 -3.45
N GLY A 24 7.97 13.25 -2.53
CA GLY A 24 9.08 14.19 -2.57
C GLY A 24 10.40 13.51 -2.90
N GLU A 25 11.43 13.83 -2.11
CA GLU A 25 12.75 13.21 -2.28
C GLU A 25 12.73 11.74 -1.81
N ARG A 26 13.45 10.88 -2.54
CA ARG A 26 13.62 9.48 -2.16
C ARG A 26 14.61 9.38 -1.01
N VAL A 27 14.14 8.88 0.13
CA VAL A 27 14.90 8.82 1.39
C VAL A 27 15.53 7.45 1.59
N GLU A 28 14.87 6.38 1.15
CA GLU A 28 15.31 5.00 1.39
C GLU A 28 14.93 4.10 0.22
N VAL A 29 15.75 3.09 -0.05
CA VAL A 29 15.49 2.04 -1.05
C VAL A 29 15.88 0.69 -0.45
N TYR A 30 15.02 -0.31 -0.67
CA TYR A 30 15.29 -1.70 -0.36
C TYR A 30 14.98 -2.57 -1.58
N ASP A 31 15.94 -3.38 -2.00
CA ASP A 31 15.82 -4.30 -3.13
C ASP A 31 16.00 -5.75 -2.62
N THR A 32 15.19 -6.67 -3.13
CA THR A 32 15.28 -8.11 -2.87
C THR A 32 14.84 -8.90 -4.10
N ALA A 33 15.21 -10.18 -4.19
CA ALA A 33 14.92 -10.99 -5.37
C ALA A 33 14.84 -12.50 -5.05
N ASN A 34 14.14 -13.23 -5.91
CA ASN A 34 14.30 -14.68 -6.06
C ASN A 34 15.07 -14.97 -7.37
N HIS A 35 14.99 -16.21 -7.90
CA HIS A 35 15.70 -16.58 -9.13
C HIS A 35 15.07 -16.07 -10.43
N SER A 36 13.88 -15.46 -10.37
CA SER A 36 13.09 -15.08 -11.55
C SER A 36 12.85 -13.57 -11.63
N PHE A 37 12.56 -12.93 -10.49
CA PHE A 37 12.24 -11.51 -10.43
C PHE A 37 12.70 -10.83 -9.15
N ARG A 38 12.72 -9.49 -9.22
CA ARG A 38 13.15 -8.58 -8.18
C ARG A 38 11.97 -7.73 -7.74
N ILE A 39 11.99 -7.35 -6.47
CA ILE A 39 11.08 -6.38 -5.88
C ILE A 39 11.92 -5.25 -5.28
N ARG A 40 11.51 -4.02 -5.53
CA ARG A 40 12.06 -2.80 -4.95
C ARG A 40 10.97 -2.09 -4.16
N VAL A 41 11.34 -1.56 -3.01
CA VAL A 41 10.53 -0.60 -2.28
C VAL A 41 11.33 0.68 -2.12
N SER A 42 10.75 1.80 -2.53
CA SER A 42 11.33 3.13 -2.35
C SER A 42 10.46 3.94 -1.41
N ARG A 43 11.05 4.49 -0.35
CA ARG A 43 10.40 5.44 0.56
C ARG A 43 10.73 6.86 0.15
N TYR A 44 9.71 7.68 -0.05
CA TYR A 44 9.82 9.09 -0.39
C TYR A 44 9.26 9.93 0.75
N ALA A 45 9.95 11.01 1.13
CA ALA A 45 9.40 12.00 2.03
C ALA A 45 8.17 12.64 1.39
N GLU A 46 7.10 12.87 2.15
CA GLU A 46 5.95 13.62 1.65
C GLU A 46 6.29 15.10 1.51
N ARG A 47 5.92 15.68 0.35
CA ARG A 47 5.86 17.13 0.17
C ARG A 47 4.42 17.59 0.30
N ASN A 48 4.23 18.79 0.84
CA ASN A 48 2.92 19.41 1.03
C ASN A 48 1.95 18.65 1.99
N GLY A 49 2.48 17.85 2.92
CA GLY A 49 1.71 17.09 3.93
C GLY A 49 1.14 17.89 5.10
N GLY A 50 1.36 19.21 5.14
CA GLY A 50 1.00 20.05 6.29
C GLY A 50 2.08 20.08 7.37
N LEU A 51 1.66 20.13 8.65
CA LEU A 51 2.58 20.28 9.79
C LEU A 51 3.35 19.00 10.13
N VAL A 52 2.79 17.83 9.79
CA VAL A 52 3.40 16.52 10.02
C VAL A 52 3.50 15.82 8.67
N PRO A 53 4.65 15.87 7.98
CA PRO A 53 4.80 15.25 6.67
C PRO A 53 4.85 13.72 6.83
N GLY A 54 4.03 13.02 6.05
CA GLY A 54 4.09 11.57 5.95
C GLY A 54 5.23 11.03 5.07
N ALA A 55 5.05 9.82 4.56
CA ALA A 55 5.88 9.23 3.51
C ALA A 55 5.04 8.44 2.50
N TYR A 56 5.59 8.28 1.31
CA TYR A 56 5.08 7.40 0.27
C TYR A 56 6.03 6.21 0.09
N TYR A 57 5.47 5.01 -0.03
CA TYR A 57 6.17 3.77 -0.28
C TYR A 57 5.75 3.27 -1.65
N VAL A 58 6.67 3.25 -2.61
CA VAL A 58 6.40 2.76 -3.96
C VAL A 58 7.04 1.39 -4.10
N PHE A 59 6.19 0.39 -4.32
CA PHE A 59 6.59 -0.99 -4.57
C PHE A 59 6.69 -1.19 -6.08
N GLN A 60 7.79 -1.77 -6.53
CA GLN A 60 8.06 -2.00 -7.94
C GLN A 60 8.59 -3.42 -8.16
N SER A 61 8.37 -3.98 -9.36
CA SER A 61 8.93 -5.26 -9.77
C SER A 61 9.69 -5.14 -11.10
N ALA A 62 10.64 -6.05 -11.29
CA ALA A 62 11.32 -6.24 -12.56
C ALA A 62 11.76 -7.71 -12.70
N PRO A 63 11.80 -8.29 -13.91
CA PRO A 63 12.53 -9.53 -14.16
C PRO A 63 13.98 -9.44 -13.65
N LEU A 64 14.58 -10.56 -13.23
CA LEU A 64 15.89 -10.58 -12.55
C LEU A 64 16.99 -9.80 -13.29
N ASN A 65 17.01 -9.92 -14.62
CA ASN A 65 18.02 -9.32 -15.50
C ASN A 65 17.53 -8.06 -16.24
N SER A 66 16.47 -7.42 -15.74
CA SER A 66 15.87 -6.24 -16.37
C SER A 66 16.03 -4.99 -15.50
N GLU A 67 16.42 -3.88 -16.12
CA GLU A 67 16.41 -2.54 -15.51
C GLU A 67 15.07 -1.81 -15.68
N LYS A 68 14.10 -2.44 -16.36
CA LYS A 68 12.75 -1.91 -16.53
C LYS A 68 11.90 -2.27 -15.32
N TRP A 69 11.77 -1.34 -14.39
CA TRP A 69 10.90 -1.42 -13.22
C TRP A 69 9.46 -1.06 -13.58
N ARG A 70 8.50 -1.77 -12.98
CA ARG A 70 7.05 -1.52 -13.09
C ARG A 70 6.48 -1.29 -11.71
N ASP A 71 5.64 -0.27 -11.56
CA ASP A 71 4.94 0.00 -10.31
C ASP A 71 3.93 -1.12 -10.01
N ILE A 72 3.91 -1.56 -8.77
CA ILE A 72 2.97 -2.57 -8.24
C ILE A 72 1.85 -1.83 -7.50
N MET A 73 2.23 -1.08 -6.46
CA MET A 73 1.34 -0.31 -5.62
C MET A 73 2.09 0.85 -4.96
N THR A 74 1.36 1.89 -4.54
CA THR A 74 1.89 2.99 -3.74
C THR A 74 1.08 3.10 -2.46
N PHE A 75 1.77 3.12 -1.32
CA PHE A 75 1.15 3.28 -0.01
C PHE A 75 1.57 4.61 0.62
N ARG A 76 0.63 5.39 1.14
CA ARG A 76 0.90 6.62 1.89
C ARG A 76 0.75 6.36 3.38
N HIS A 77 1.71 6.79 4.18
CA HIS A 77 1.72 6.63 5.63
C HIS A 77 1.95 7.99 6.31
N ASP A 78 1.05 8.40 7.22
CA ASP A 78 1.18 9.70 7.92
C ASP A 78 2.33 9.72 8.94
N ASP A 79 2.59 8.57 9.59
CA ASP A 79 3.70 8.41 10.56
C ASP A 79 4.82 7.51 9.99
N PRO A 80 5.80 8.07 9.27
CA PRO A 80 6.69 7.29 8.40
C PRO A 80 7.63 6.37 9.17
N ASN A 81 7.51 5.07 8.94
CA ASN A 81 8.41 4.03 9.47
C ASN A 81 9.50 3.63 8.45
N PRO A 82 10.60 2.97 8.88
CA PRO A 82 11.53 2.33 7.94
C PRO A 82 10.82 1.32 7.02
N ILE A 83 11.42 0.98 5.87
CA ILE A 83 10.83 0.01 4.94
C ILE A 83 10.67 -1.36 5.64
N PRO A 84 9.46 -1.94 5.71
CA PRO A 84 9.21 -3.23 6.37
C PRO A 84 9.63 -4.40 5.47
N ARG A 85 10.87 -4.87 5.65
CA ARG A 85 11.52 -5.85 4.75
C ARG A 85 10.88 -7.24 4.80
N ASP A 86 10.26 -7.61 5.92
CA ASP A 86 9.59 -8.89 6.17
C ASP A 86 8.22 -9.02 5.50
N GLN A 87 7.71 -7.92 4.95
CA GLN A 87 6.44 -7.88 4.22
C GLN A 87 6.60 -8.19 2.72
N ILE A 88 7.82 -8.52 2.27
CA ILE A 88 8.11 -9.01 0.91
C ILE A 88 8.49 -10.48 1.00
N ARG A 89 7.72 -11.35 0.36
CA ARG A 89 7.92 -12.80 0.46
C ARG A 89 7.79 -13.48 -0.90
N PHE A 90 8.71 -14.40 -1.16
CA PHE A 90 8.69 -15.26 -2.35
C PHE A 90 8.24 -16.66 -1.92
N VAL A 91 7.21 -17.19 -2.58
CA VAL A 91 6.71 -18.55 -2.35
C VAL A 91 7.47 -19.54 -3.24
N ASN A 92 7.70 -19.15 -4.50
CA ASN A 92 8.53 -19.85 -5.47
C ASN A 92 9.01 -18.86 -6.56
N ASP A 93 9.51 -19.35 -7.69
CA ASP A 93 10.02 -18.50 -8.78
C ASP A 93 8.93 -17.70 -9.51
N ASN A 94 7.67 -18.12 -9.47
CA ASN A 94 6.56 -17.45 -10.14
C ASN A 94 5.66 -16.66 -9.17
N VAL A 95 5.60 -17.10 -7.91
CA VAL A 95 4.69 -16.59 -6.90
C VAL A 95 5.45 -15.81 -5.84
N GLY A 96 5.05 -14.56 -5.65
CA GLY A 96 5.53 -13.70 -4.58
C GLY A 96 4.47 -12.66 -4.24
N TYR A 97 4.57 -12.11 -3.04
CA TYR A 97 3.62 -11.13 -2.55
C TYR A 97 4.30 -10.06 -1.71
N VAL A 98 3.62 -8.91 -1.65
CA VAL A 98 3.97 -7.78 -0.81
C VAL A 98 2.72 -7.31 -0.06
N PHE A 99 2.89 -6.76 1.13
CA PHE A 99 1.81 -6.04 1.80
C PHE A 99 2.35 -4.85 2.56
N MET A 100 1.50 -3.86 2.81
CA MET A 100 1.79 -2.76 3.71
C MET A 100 0.49 -2.11 4.16
N GLY A 101 0.33 -1.93 5.47
CA GLY A 101 -0.88 -1.35 6.05
C GLY A 101 -2.13 -2.15 5.70
N TRP A 102 -2.99 -1.59 4.85
CA TRP A 102 -4.24 -2.20 4.40
C TRP A 102 -4.22 -2.61 2.93
N MET A 103 -3.04 -2.60 2.29
CA MET A 103 -2.86 -3.02 0.89
C MET A 103 -2.01 -4.28 0.79
N TYR A 104 -2.37 -5.15 -0.14
CA TYR A 104 -1.68 -6.38 -0.47
C TYR A 104 -1.55 -6.50 -1.99
N ALA A 105 -0.44 -7.05 -2.48
CA ALA A 105 -0.31 -7.38 -3.90
C ALA A 105 0.38 -8.74 -4.09
N VAL A 106 -0.05 -9.46 -5.12
CA VAL A 106 0.47 -10.79 -5.45
C VAL A 106 0.74 -10.93 -6.94
N THR A 107 1.84 -11.59 -7.26
CA THR A 107 2.15 -12.09 -8.60
C THR A 107 2.04 -13.61 -8.62
N THR A 108 1.66 -14.14 -9.77
CA THR A 108 1.68 -15.59 -10.07
C THR A 108 2.45 -15.91 -11.37
N ASP A 109 3.09 -14.90 -11.97
CA ASP A 109 3.77 -14.99 -13.27
C ASP A 109 5.20 -14.42 -13.24
N GLY A 110 5.88 -14.52 -12.10
CA GLY A 110 7.26 -14.06 -11.95
C GLY A 110 7.39 -12.53 -11.98
N GLY A 111 6.43 -11.82 -11.41
CA GLY A 111 6.44 -10.36 -11.30
C GLY A 111 6.12 -9.65 -12.62
N ALA A 112 5.58 -10.34 -13.62
CA ALA A 112 5.17 -9.71 -14.87
C ALA A 112 3.86 -8.93 -14.71
N SER A 113 2.94 -9.43 -13.90
CA SER A 113 1.69 -8.77 -13.51
C SER A 113 1.37 -8.97 -12.03
N TRP A 114 0.58 -8.06 -11.47
CA TRP A 114 0.23 -8.05 -10.05
C TRP A 114 -1.28 -7.81 -9.88
N ALA A 115 -1.90 -8.63 -9.03
CA ALA A 115 -3.23 -8.36 -8.51
C ALA A 115 -3.09 -7.62 -7.17
N VAL A 116 -3.82 -6.52 -7.00
CA VAL A 116 -3.78 -5.68 -5.80
C VAL A 116 -5.12 -5.81 -5.08
N TRP A 117 -5.04 -6.06 -3.79
CA TRP A 117 -6.15 -6.01 -2.84
C TRP A 117 -5.97 -4.78 -1.95
N ASP A 118 -7.06 -4.04 -1.75
CA ASP A 118 -7.09 -2.81 -0.97
C ASP A 118 -8.32 -2.83 -0.07
N ALA A 119 -8.11 -2.88 1.25
CA ALA A 119 -9.21 -2.91 2.22
C ALA A 119 -10.23 -1.79 2.00
N GLN A 120 -9.82 -0.63 1.48
CA GLN A 120 -10.73 0.47 1.18
C GLN A 120 -11.78 0.11 0.12
N GLN A 121 -11.43 -0.76 -0.81
CA GLN A 121 -12.28 -1.20 -1.91
C GLN A 121 -12.94 -2.55 -1.59
N ASP A 122 -12.21 -3.42 -0.90
CA ASP A 122 -12.55 -4.84 -0.79
C ASP A 122 -13.15 -5.25 0.56
N LEU A 123 -12.98 -4.45 1.63
CA LEU A 123 -13.64 -4.71 2.92
C LEU A 123 -14.92 -3.86 3.07
N PRO A 124 -16.08 -4.49 3.32
CA PRO A 124 -17.30 -3.75 3.53
C PRO A 124 -17.19 -2.90 4.81
N LYS A 125 -17.61 -1.64 4.74
CA LYS A 125 -17.60 -0.70 5.87
C LYS A 125 -16.20 -0.41 6.43
N TRP A 126 -15.14 -0.65 5.65
CA TRP A 126 -13.79 -0.23 6.02
C TRP A 126 -13.78 1.24 6.44
N GLN A 127 -13.22 1.49 7.62
CA GLN A 127 -12.98 2.86 8.07
C GLN A 127 -11.47 3.07 7.98
N CYS A 128 -11.03 4.08 7.23
CA CYS A 128 -9.64 4.54 7.30
C CYS A 128 -9.24 4.79 8.79
N CYS A 129 -8.01 4.67 9.25
CA CYS A 129 -6.73 4.48 8.59
C CYS A 129 -5.92 3.54 9.49
N ASN A 130 -6.20 2.24 9.47
CA ASN A 130 -5.48 1.28 10.30
C ASN A 130 -4.20 0.83 9.57
N TYR A 131 -3.11 1.57 9.80
CA TYR A 131 -1.77 1.32 9.24
C TYR A 131 -1.16 -0.03 9.60
N ARG A 132 -1.80 -0.80 10.50
CA ARG A 132 -1.38 -2.14 10.91
C ARG A 132 -2.44 -3.18 10.61
N LEU A 133 -3.37 -2.89 9.70
CA LEU A 133 -4.49 -3.78 9.41
C LEU A 133 -4.00 -5.17 9.04
N ILE A 134 -3.19 -5.31 8.00
CA ILE A 134 -2.62 -6.61 7.63
C ILE A 134 -1.50 -6.92 8.61
N GLY A 135 -1.74 -7.87 9.50
CA GLY A 135 -0.76 -8.33 10.47
C GLY A 135 0.19 -9.37 9.88
N ASP A 136 -0.34 -10.35 9.15
CA ASP A 136 0.44 -11.39 8.49
C ASP A 136 -0.31 -11.97 7.29
N VAL A 137 0.45 -12.49 6.32
CA VAL A 137 -0.09 -13.23 5.17
C VAL A 137 0.71 -14.53 5.02
N LYS A 138 -0.01 -15.65 4.92
CA LYS A 138 0.58 -16.96 4.64
C LYS A 138 -0.02 -17.49 3.36
N LEU A 139 0.81 -17.72 2.36
CA LEU A 139 0.41 -18.24 1.05
C LEU A 139 1.22 -19.50 0.74
N ALA A 140 0.54 -20.58 0.42
CA ALA A 140 1.13 -21.83 -0.02
C ALA A 140 1.26 -21.88 -1.54
N ALA A 141 2.12 -22.78 -2.03
CA ALA A 141 2.40 -22.94 -3.46
C ALA A 141 1.22 -23.50 -4.27
N ASP A 142 0.20 -24.06 -3.62
CA ASP A 142 -1.04 -24.54 -4.23
C ASP A 142 -2.12 -23.45 -4.35
N GLY A 143 -1.82 -22.23 -3.90
CA GLY A 143 -2.73 -21.08 -3.94
C GLY A 143 -3.65 -20.96 -2.73
N LEU A 144 -3.59 -21.89 -1.76
CA LEU A 144 -4.26 -21.75 -0.47
C LEU A 144 -3.52 -20.73 0.40
N GLY A 145 -4.26 -19.89 1.11
CA GLY A 145 -3.64 -18.91 1.99
C GLY A 145 -4.59 -18.27 2.98
N THR A 146 -3.99 -17.62 3.97
CA THR A 146 -4.68 -16.84 5.00
C THR A 146 -4.05 -15.45 5.11
N MET A 147 -4.89 -14.46 5.41
CA MET A 147 -4.49 -13.11 5.77
C MET A 147 -5.07 -12.81 7.15
N THR A 148 -4.19 -12.60 8.12
CA THR A 148 -4.58 -12.20 9.48
C THR A 148 -4.67 -10.68 9.53
N LEU A 149 -5.83 -10.19 9.92
CA LEU A 149 -6.08 -8.76 10.10
C LEU A 149 -6.05 -8.41 11.59
N ASN A 150 -5.68 -7.17 11.89
CA ASN A 150 -5.71 -6.57 13.22
C ASN A 150 -6.89 -5.58 13.29
N PRO A 151 -8.15 -6.07 13.38
CA PRO A 151 -9.30 -5.19 13.38
C PRO A 151 -9.32 -4.28 14.61
N ILE A 152 -9.83 -3.06 14.46
CA ILE A 152 -10.12 -2.21 15.61
C ILE A 152 -11.48 -2.64 16.20
N PRO A 153 -11.57 -3.04 17.49
CA PRO A 153 -12.76 -3.68 18.07
C PRO A 153 -14.09 -2.95 17.85
N GLU A 154 -14.06 -1.62 17.77
CA GLU A 154 -15.25 -0.79 17.60
C GLU A 154 -15.70 -0.62 16.14
N ARG A 155 -14.93 -1.15 15.17
CA ARG A 155 -15.21 -1.01 13.74
C ARG A 155 -15.93 -2.23 13.20
N SER A 156 -17.12 -2.01 12.63
CA SER A 156 -17.84 -3.05 11.91
C SER A 156 -17.20 -3.32 10.54
N GLY A 157 -17.11 -4.58 10.13
CA GLY A 157 -16.75 -4.97 8.76
C GLY A 157 -15.32 -5.47 8.58
N GLU A 158 -14.42 -5.12 9.50
CA GLU A 158 -13.11 -5.75 9.60
C GLU A 158 -13.28 -7.13 10.27
N VAL A 159 -12.92 -8.20 9.57
CA VAL A 159 -12.89 -9.57 10.13
C VAL A 159 -11.47 -9.92 10.54
N PRO A 160 -11.23 -10.73 11.58
CA PRO A 160 -9.87 -11.03 12.05
C PRO A 160 -9.05 -11.86 11.05
N GLN A 161 -9.70 -12.57 10.13
CA GLN A 161 -9.03 -13.43 9.17
C GLN A 161 -9.79 -13.51 7.85
N LEU A 162 -9.02 -13.55 6.77
CA LEU A 162 -9.48 -13.82 5.41
C LEU A 162 -8.76 -15.06 4.87
N TYR A 163 -9.40 -15.72 3.89
CA TYR A 163 -8.92 -16.93 3.25
C TYR A 163 -8.91 -16.77 1.73
N THR A 164 -7.99 -17.46 1.07
CA THR A 164 -7.95 -17.56 -0.39
C THR A 164 -7.76 -19.02 -0.82
N ARG A 165 -8.17 -19.32 -2.04
CA ARG A 165 -7.92 -20.60 -2.71
C ARG A 165 -7.36 -20.43 -4.12
N ASP A 166 -6.95 -19.21 -4.45
CA ASP A 166 -6.60 -18.81 -5.81
C ASP A 166 -5.41 -17.84 -5.84
N TYR A 167 -4.41 -18.13 -5.01
CA TYR A 167 -3.20 -17.32 -4.89
C TYR A 167 -3.48 -15.87 -4.47
N SER A 168 -4.43 -15.69 -3.55
CA SER A 168 -4.78 -14.37 -3.01
C SER A 168 -5.32 -13.39 -4.05
N ARG A 169 -5.82 -13.89 -5.18
CA ARG A 169 -6.54 -13.06 -6.16
C ARG A 169 -7.91 -12.67 -5.63
N HIS A 170 -8.54 -13.54 -4.84
CA HIS A 170 -9.74 -13.24 -4.09
C HIS A 170 -9.58 -13.64 -2.62
N TRP A 171 -10.18 -12.83 -1.76
CA TRP A 171 -10.20 -13.04 -0.32
C TRP A 171 -11.64 -13.19 0.17
N TYR A 172 -11.84 -14.15 1.08
CA TYR A 172 -13.15 -14.48 1.62
C TYR A 172 -13.08 -14.46 3.15
N ALA A 173 -14.08 -13.88 3.81
CA ALA A 173 -14.29 -14.09 5.24
C ALA A 173 -14.88 -15.49 5.48
N GLU A 174 -14.49 -16.15 6.58
CA GLU A 174 -15.21 -17.33 7.04
C GLU A 174 -16.64 -16.93 7.42
N ARG A 175 -17.62 -17.73 7.02
CA ARG A 175 -19.03 -17.50 7.31
C ARG A 175 -19.43 -18.09 8.64
#